data_AF-A0AAV2DB26-F1
#
_entry.id   AF-A0AAV2DB26-F1
#
_cell.length_a   1.000
_cell.length_b   1.000
_cell.length_c   1.000
_cell.angle_alpha   90.00
_cell.angle_beta   90.00
_cell.angle_gamma   90.00
#
_symmetry.space_group_name_H-M   'P 1'
#
loop_
_entity.id
_entity.type
_entity.pdbx_description
1 polymer ?
#
loop_
_entity_poly.entity_id
_entity_poly.type
_entity_poly.pdbx_seq_one_letter_code
_entity_poly.pdbx_strand_id
1 'polypeptide(L)'
;MWMDNRALGSITTFTNLANKFLTPYHPLSRTVDLQKKITHFGWEEDETIRDDWGRYTSLFLMFPYHDFNDAFKVSTFYHALFLEDKQLIDSVCGENMMTKMPPQLNYLFDEMAEQGYD
;
A
#
# COMPACT_ATOMS: atom_id res chain seq x y z
N MET A 1 -23.50 21.54 -4.04
CA MET A 1 -22.79 21.88 -2.79
C MET A 1 -23.43 21.04 -1.68
N TRP A 2 -22.69 20.33 -0.81
CA TRP A 2 -23.28 19.47 0.22
C TRP A 2 -24.03 20.24 1.34
N MET A 3 -23.91 21.57 1.33
CA MET A 3 -24.54 22.51 2.25
C MET A 3 -25.92 23.02 1.80
N ASP A 4 -26.42 22.65 0.63
CA ASP A 4 -27.72 23.15 0.19
C ASP A 4 -28.86 22.31 0.75
N ASN A 5 -29.64 22.94 1.65
CA ASN A 5 -31.00 22.56 2.06
C ASN A 5 -31.14 21.49 3.17
N ARG A 6 -30.66 21.80 4.38
CA ARG A 6 -31.00 21.00 5.59
C ARG A 6 -31.45 21.86 6.76
N ALA A 7 -32.32 21.29 7.59
CA ALA A 7 -32.87 21.93 8.78
C ALA A 7 -31.72 22.50 9.65
N LEU A 8 -31.81 23.81 9.90
CA LEU A 8 -30.98 24.54 10.86
C LEU A 8 -30.96 23.75 12.19
N GLY A 9 -29.77 23.35 12.65
CA GLY A 9 -29.59 22.60 13.90
C GLY A 9 -29.41 21.07 13.76
N SER A 10 -29.41 20.49 12.56
CA SER A 10 -29.20 19.03 12.38
C SER A 10 -27.75 18.55 12.62
N ILE A 11 -26.80 19.46 12.78
CA ILE A 11 -25.39 19.17 13.05
C ILE A 11 -25.02 19.93 14.32
N THR A 12 -25.04 19.23 15.45
CA THR A 12 -24.79 19.81 16.78
C THR A 12 -23.38 19.53 17.29
N THR A 13 -22.61 18.70 16.60
CA THR A 13 -21.23 18.35 16.99
C THR A 13 -20.29 18.38 15.78
N PHE A 14 -19.02 18.73 16.04
CA PHE A 14 -17.96 18.69 15.03
C PHE A 14 -17.81 17.29 14.41
N THR A 15 -17.95 16.23 15.21
CA THR A 15 -17.92 14.84 14.73
C THR A 15 -19.02 14.56 13.70
N ASN A 16 -20.25 15.05 13.92
CA ASN A 16 -21.35 14.84 12.98
C ASN A 16 -21.13 15.64 11.67
N LEU A 17 -20.55 16.85 11.78
CA LEU A 17 -20.13 17.66 10.63
C LEU A 17 -19.05 16.93 9.81
N ALA A 18 -17.98 16.50 10.47
CA ALA A 18 -16.85 15.81 9.87
C ALA A 18 -17.28 14.50 9.20
N ASN A 19 -18.09 13.68 9.89
CA ASN A 19 -18.62 12.45 9.30
C ASN A 19 -19.48 12.74 8.06
N LYS A 20 -20.43 13.69 8.13
CA LYS A 20 -21.26 14.03 6.96
C LYS A 20 -20.45 14.58 5.79
N PHE A 21 -19.37 15.30 6.07
CA PHE A 21 -18.47 15.80 5.04
C PHE A 21 -17.61 14.68 4.45
N LEU A 22 -17.01 13.82 5.29
CA LEU A 22 -16.00 12.84 4.89
C LEU A 22 -16.60 11.53 4.36
N THR A 23 -17.78 11.10 4.83
CA THR A 23 -18.40 9.83 4.39
C THR A 23 -18.56 9.72 2.87
N PRO A 24 -19.00 10.77 2.13
CA PRO A 24 -19.04 10.73 0.66
C PRO A 24 -17.66 10.65 -0.01
N TYR A 25 -16.60 11.18 0.61
CA TYR A 25 -15.25 11.22 0.03
C TYR A 25 -14.39 10.01 0.43
N HIS A 26 -14.73 9.34 1.53
CA HIS A 26 -14.06 8.15 2.05
C HIS A 26 -15.06 7.01 2.25
N PRO A 27 -15.67 6.50 1.18
CA PRO A 27 -16.60 5.39 1.30
C PRO A 27 -15.86 4.16 1.84
N LEU A 28 -16.46 3.53 2.87
CA LEU A 28 -15.91 2.33 3.51
C LEU A 28 -15.62 1.20 2.52
N SER A 29 -16.41 1.10 1.44
CA SER A 29 -16.17 0.15 0.35
C SER A 29 -14.80 0.34 -0.29
N ARG A 30 -14.40 1.58 -0.58
CA ARG A 30 -13.08 1.88 -1.17
C ARG A 30 -11.95 1.53 -0.20
N THR A 31 -12.14 1.78 1.09
CA THR A 31 -11.18 1.38 2.14
C THR A 31 -11.00 -0.14 2.17
N VAL A 32 -12.10 -0.90 2.16
CA VAL A 32 -12.07 -2.37 2.15
C VAL A 32 -11.45 -2.90 0.87
N ASP A 33 -11.75 -2.30 -0.29
CA ASP A 33 -11.19 -2.71 -1.57
C ASP A 33 -9.67 -2.46 -1.63
N LEU A 34 -9.20 -1.31 -1.14
CA LEU A 34 -7.76 -1.01 -1.03
C LEU A 34 -7.06 -1.98 -0.07
N GLN A 35 -7.66 -2.27 1.09
CA GLN A 35 -7.11 -3.26 2.02
C GLN A 35 -6.96 -4.63 1.36
N LYS A 36 -7.99 -5.09 0.62
CA LYS A 36 -7.92 -6.37 -0.11
C LYS A 36 -6.82 -6.38 -1.16
N LYS A 37 -6.66 -5.29 -1.92
CA LYS A 37 -5.59 -5.16 -2.92
C LYS A 37 -4.21 -5.19 -2.31
N ILE A 38 -4.03 -4.58 -1.13
CA ILE A 38 -2.76 -4.61 -0.40
C ILE A 38 -2.49 -6.00 0.17
N THR A 39 -3.47 -6.64 0.80
CA THR A 39 -3.27 -7.94 1.49
C THR A 39 -3.17 -9.13 0.55
N HIS A 40 -3.82 -9.07 -0.61
CA HIS A 40 -3.76 -10.09 -1.66
C HIS A 40 -2.99 -9.58 -2.88
N PHE A 41 -2.00 -8.71 -2.64
CA PHE A 41 -1.15 -8.23 -3.70
C PHE A 41 -0.43 -9.42 -4.35
N GLY A 42 -0.40 -9.40 -5.67
CA GLY A 42 0.21 -10.43 -6.50
C GLY A 42 0.76 -9.78 -7.75
N TRP A 43 1.86 -10.35 -8.24
CA TRP A 43 2.51 -9.94 -9.48
C TRP A 43 1.60 -10.29 -10.68
N GLU A 44 1.48 -9.38 -11.65
CA GLU A 44 0.81 -9.62 -12.94
C GLU A 44 1.81 -10.10 -14.02
N GLU A 45 1.48 -11.17 -14.76
CA GLU A 45 2.32 -11.66 -15.88
C GLU A 45 2.62 -10.49 -16.84
N ASP A 46 3.91 -10.25 -17.12
CA ASP A 46 4.49 -9.14 -17.93
C ASP A 46 4.93 -7.85 -17.20
N GLU A 47 4.81 -7.75 -15.86
CA GLU A 47 5.38 -6.61 -15.11
C GLU A 47 6.86 -6.82 -14.73
N THR A 48 7.67 -5.74 -14.75
CA THR A 48 9.01 -5.74 -14.14
C THR A 48 8.91 -5.57 -12.61
N ILE A 49 9.97 -5.90 -11.86
CA ILE A 49 10.03 -5.65 -10.40
C ILE A 49 9.76 -4.16 -10.09
N ARG A 50 10.26 -3.26 -10.95
CA ARG A 50 10.05 -1.81 -10.85
C ARG A 50 8.58 -1.44 -10.97
N ASP A 51 7.89 -1.98 -11.97
CA ASP A 51 6.48 -1.70 -12.21
C ASP A 51 5.61 -2.27 -11.08
N ASP A 52 5.90 -3.50 -10.65
CA ASP A 52 5.19 -4.18 -9.56
C ASP A 52 5.39 -3.43 -8.22
N TRP A 53 6.63 -3.01 -7.89
CA TRP A 53 6.91 -2.19 -6.71
C TRP A 53 6.23 -0.82 -6.76
N GLY A 54 6.24 -0.17 -7.92
CA GLY A 54 5.53 1.11 -8.14
C GLY A 54 4.03 0.96 -7.93
N ARG A 55 3.42 -0.10 -8.48
CA ARG A 55 2.01 -0.42 -8.27
C ARG A 55 1.72 -0.67 -6.80
N TYR A 56 2.55 -1.47 -6.12
CA TYR A 56 2.39 -1.78 -4.71
C TYR A 56 2.45 -0.53 -3.81
N THR A 57 3.48 0.29 -3.98
CA THR A 57 3.67 1.53 -3.20
C THR A 57 2.57 2.56 -3.47
N SER A 58 2.05 2.65 -4.70
CA SER A 58 0.94 3.53 -5.05
C SER A 58 -0.35 3.24 -4.28
N LEU A 59 -0.59 1.98 -3.89
CA LEU A 59 -1.76 1.59 -3.09
C LEU A 59 -1.75 2.27 -1.71
N PHE A 60 -0.56 2.43 -1.11
CA PHE A 60 -0.41 3.11 0.18
C PHE A 60 -0.59 4.63 0.07
N LEU A 61 -0.27 5.25 -1.08
CA LEU A 61 -0.57 6.66 -1.32
C LEU A 61 -2.09 6.92 -1.42
N MET A 62 -2.85 5.92 -1.86
CA MET A 62 -4.32 6.00 -1.96
C MET A 62 -5.05 5.62 -0.67
N PHE A 63 -4.35 5.01 0.30
CA PHE A 63 -4.92 4.51 1.54
C PHE A 63 -4.44 5.38 2.72
N PRO A 64 -5.23 6.40 3.15
CA PRO A 64 -4.81 7.38 4.18
C PRO A 64 -4.72 6.78 5.60
N TYR A 65 -4.98 5.48 5.76
CA TYR A 65 -4.92 4.78 7.03
C TYR A 65 -3.59 4.04 7.15
N HIS A 66 -2.73 4.47 8.07
CA HIS A 66 -1.38 3.95 8.25
C HIS A 66 -1.30 2.64 9.05
N ASP A 67 -2.34 1.80 9.02
CA ASP A 67 -2.44 0.62 9.89
C ASP A 67 -1.45 -0.51 9.51
N PHE A 68 -0.76 -0.40 8.38
CA PHE A 68 0.24 -1.37 7.94
C PHE A 68 1.65 -0.95 8.37
N ASN A 69 2.27 -1.74 9.24
CA ASN A 69 3.68 -1.58 9.58
C ASN A 69 4.58 -2.00 8.40
N ASP A 70 5.83 -1.51 8.37
CA ASP A 70 6.74 -1.77 7.25
C ASP A 70 7.09 -3.27 7.09
N ALA A 71 7.08 -4.01 8.21
CA ALA A 71 7.25 -5.47 8.20
C ALA A 71 6.18 -6.17 7.35
N PHE A 72 4.92 -5.77 7.50
CA PHE A 72 3.80 -6.29 6.73
C PHE A 72 3.96 -5.95 5.26
N LYS A 73 4.28 -4.69 4.93
CA LYS A 73 4.44 -4.25 3.53
C LYS A 73 5.52 -5.08 2.81
N VAL A 74 6.69 -5.17 3.42
CA VAL A 74 7.85 -5.87 2.86
C VAL A 74 7.58 -7.37 2.74
N SER A 75 6.97 -7.98 3.78
CA SER A 75 6.59 -9.40 3.75
C SER A 75 5.60 -9.69 2.64
N THR A 76 4.51 -8.91 2.54
CA THR A 76 3.50 -9.13 1.51
C THR A 76 4.07 -8.97 0.11
N PHE A 77 4.90 -7.95 -0.13
CA PHE A 77 5.59 -7.77 -1.40
C PHE A 77 6.50 -8.96 -1.72
N TYR A 78 7.40 -9.33 -0.79
CA TYR A 78 8.30 -10.47 -0.99
C TYR A 78 7.56 -11.76 -1.28
N HIS A 79 6.44 -12.04 -0.61
CA HIS A 79 5.67 -13.26 -0.89
C HIS A 79 5.05 -13.26 -2.29
N ALA A 80 4.69 -12.09 -2.84
CA ALA A 80 4.14 -11.94 -4.18
C ALA A 80 5.18 -12.17 -5.29
N LEU A 81 6.49 -12.10 -4.99
CA LEU A 81 7.56 -12.27 -5.96
C LEU A 81 7.69 -13.70 -6.51
N PHE A 82 8.17 -13.83 -7.75
CA PHE A 82 8.56 -15.14 -8.28
C PHE A 82 9.79 -15.69 -7.54
N LEU A 83 9.99 -17.01 -7.66
CA LEU A 83 11.09 -17.68 -6.97
C LEU A 83 12.47 -17.14 -7.40
N GLU A 84 12.61 -16.79 -8.67
CA GLU A 84 13.87 -16.28 -9.24
C GLU A 84 14.22 -14.91 -8.63
N ASP A 85 13.25 -14.00 -8.52
CA ASP A 85 13.44 -12.69 -7.91
C ASP A 85 13.70 -12.78 -6.41
N LYS A 86 13.01 -13.70 -5.71
CA LYS A 86 13.28 -14.00 -4.30
C LYS A 86 14.73 -14.42 -4.09
N GLN A 87 15.25 -15.29 -4.97
CA GLN A 87 16.64 -15.75 -4.91
C GLN A 87 17.63 -14.63 -5.22
N LEU A 88 17.32 -13.76 -6.20
CA LEU A 88 18.12 -12.57 -6.49
C LEU A 88 18.20 -11.64 -5.26
N ILE A 89 17.06 -11.34 -4.66
CA ILE A 89 16.98 -10.47 -3.47
C ILE A 89 17.71 -11.10 -2.29
N ASP A 90 17.51 -12.39 -2.01
CA ASP A 90 18.21 -13.10 -0.94
C ASP A 90 19.74 -13.10 -1.18
N SER A 91 20.17 -13.23 -2.44
CA SER A 91 21.59 -13.15 -2.83
C SER A 91 22.17 -11.76 -2.60
N VAL A 92 21.44 -10.69 -2.96
CA VAL A 92 21.88 -9.30 -2.72
C VAL A 92 21.91 -8.98 -1.22
N CYS A 93 20.97 -9.52 -0.44
CA CYS A 93 20.95 -9.39 1.01
C CYS A 93 22.05 -10.22 1.72
N GLY A 94 22.63 -11.19 1.02
CA GLY A 94 23.62 -12.14 1.53
C GLY A 94 23.04 -13.22 2.46
N GLU A 95 21.72 -13.21 2.68
CA GLU A 95 20.94 -14.20 3.43
C GLU A 95 19.44 -14.00 3.14
N ASN A 96 18.59 -14.86 3.69
CA ASN A 96 17.15 -14.77 3.46
C ASN A 96 16.57 -13.42 3.92
N MET A 97 15.83 -12.76 3.04
CA MET A 97 15.29 -11.42 3.29
C MET A 97 14.41 -11.36 4.54
N MET A 98 13.62 -12.42 4.78
CA MET A 98 12.69 -12.50 5.89
C MET A 98 13.39 -12.68 7.25
N THR A 99 14.68 -13.05 7.28
CA THR A 99 15.43 -13.20 8.55
C THR A 99 16.08 -11.92 9.03
N LYS A 100 16.38 -10.97 8.14
CA LYS A 100 17.21 -9.79 8.46
C LYS A 100 16.42 -8.50 8.70
N MET A 101 15.24 -8.39 8.08
CA MET A 101 14.26 -7.30 8.24
C MET A 101 14.81 -5.90 8.63
N PRO A 102 15.61 -5.23 7.79
CA PRO A 102 16.01 -3.84 8.02
C PRO A 102 15.00 -2.78 7.54
N PRO A 103 15.05 -1.55 8.12
CA PRO A 103 14.46 -0.34 7.53
C PRO A 103 15.02 0.03 6.13
N GLN A 104 16.18 -0.54 5.77
CA GLN A 104 16.86 -0.33 4.49
C GLN A 104 16.22 -1.09 3.31
N LEU A 105 15.17 -1.89 3.55
CA LEU A 105 14.54 -2.69 2.49
C LEU A 105 13.70 -1.88 1.50
N ASN A 106 13.03 -0.82 1.97
CA ASN A 106 12.41 0.13 1.04
C ASN A 106 13.47 0.73 0.11
N TYR A 107 14.65 1.05 0.65
CA TYR A 107 15.77 1.56 -0.14
C TYR A 107 16.29 0.52 -1.15
N LEU A 108 16.32 -0.77 -0.79
CA LEU A 108 16.73 -1.83 -1.71
C LEU A 108 15.76 -1.98 -2.88
N PHE A 109 14.45 -1.99 -2.61
CA PHE A 109 13.44 -2.05 -3.67
C PHE A 109 13.42 -0.79 -4.53
N ASP A 110 13.62 0.39 -3.93
CA ASP A 110 13.78 1.64 -4.67
C ASP A 110 15.06 1.61 -5.54
N GLU A 111 16.18 1.09 -5.02
CA GLU A 111 17.44 0.95 -5.77
C GLU A 111 17.33 -0.07 -6.90
N MET A 112 16.70 -1.23 -6.67
CA MET A 112 16.42 -2.22 -7.71
C MET A 112 15.48 -1.65 -8.79
N ALA A 113 14.48 -0.90 -8.36
CA ALA A 113 13.58 -0.15 -9.23
C ALA A 113 14.29 0.98 -9.98
N GLU A 114 15.41 1.51 -9.51
CA GLU A 114 16.19 2.50 -10.26
C GLU A 114 17.20 1.86 -11.21
N GLN A 115 17.84 0.76 -10.82
CA GLN A 115 18.95 0.15 -11.55
C GLN A 115 18.53 -0.75 -12.73
N GLY A 116 17.25 -1.12 -12.86
CA GLY A 116 16.74 -1.80 -14.06
C GLY A 116 17.32 -3.20 -14.22
N TYR A 117 17.26 -3.98 -13.13
CA TYR A 117 17.47 -5.42 -13.19
C TYR A 117 16.27 -6.04 -13.92
N ASP A 118 16.34 -6.03 -15.26
CA ASP A 118 15.47 -6.77 -16.18
C ASP A 118 16.13 -8.10 -16.60
#